data_AF-A0A168EM86-F1
#
_entry.id   AF-A0A168EM86-F1
#
_cell.length_a   1.000
_cell.length_b   1.000
_cell.length_c   1.000
_cell.angle_alpha   90.00
_cell.angle_beta   90.00
_cell.angle_gamma   90.00
#
_symmetry.space_group_name_H-M   'P 1'
#
loop_
_entity.id
_entity.type
_entity.pdbx_description
1 polymer ?
#
loop_
_entity_poly.entity_id
_entity_poly.type
_entity_poly.pdbx_seq_one_letter_code
_entity_poly.pdbx_strand_id
1 'polypeptide(L)'
;MSSGCSLDVWPPVTPSELRRLARESLARDLAWIVDETVVLCQDLKHGIEDCYALLAPIDPGSTLVMSTHRNEKVKGTITRVGTRIVKGTLHLQLRTMPAHSITVAQPIHIAALDSIHTYLTQAIDLLGLTISSSRPPEPPSLASTLALLTECLSESITLLQGVPPSSSNTTTNNPKNSSNSSSSSSRNSPAPPSSSSPSPAAAAVSNKSSDTTWTTASCPAHHFSPAAPNISVHIALQESSIVVHLRALESADAPVNFGLKLGLAIGTVRRLEHDEMDTVFRYNPDGDGSCEPKLQQQQQQKQRQQQQLSGKKERLDQVYVREKVKVESADPSLIALHAKLAYLSHMLGQARHNLAAVMDVKLDDADS
;
A
#
# COMPACT_ATOMS: atom_id res chain seq x y z
N MET A 1 22.21 -50.38 -36.17
CA MET A 1 22.50 -48.93 -36.19
C MET A 1 21.18 -48.24 -36.48
N SER A 2 20.77 -47.35 -35.59
CA SER A 2 19.40 -46.84 -35.43
C SER A 2 18.82 -46.23 -36.71
N SER A 3 17.73 -46.82 -37.22
CA SER A 3 16.83 -46.18 -38.18
C SER A 3 16.04 -45.10 -37.45
N GLY A 4 16.46 -43.84 -37.62
CA GLY A 4 15.69 -42.69 -37.15
C GLY A 4 14.39 -42.61 -37.92
N CYS A 5 13.26 -42.67 -37.22
CA CYS A 5 11.95 -42.33 -37.79
C CYS A 5 11.98 -40.85 -38.21
N SER A 6 12.14 -40.57 -39.50
CA SER A 6 11.80 -39.27 -40.07
C SER A 6 10.27 -39.21 -40.14
N LEU A 7 9.65 -38.33 -39.36
CA LEU A 7 8.23 -38.02 -39.46
C LEU A 7 8.01 -37.20 -40.73
N ASP A 8 7.95 -37.88 -41.87
CA ASP A 8 7.59 -37.25 -43.14
C ASP A 8 6.12 -36.83 -43.05
N VAL A 9 5.87 -35.51 -42.99
CA VAL A 9 4.53 -34.92 -42.93
C VAL A 9 3.81 -35.23 -44.24
N TRP A 10 2.73 -36.02 -44.19
CA TRP A 10 1.91 -36.39 -45.35
C TRP A 10 0.61 -35.55 -45.39
N PRO A 11 0.21 -35.01 -46.56
CA PRO A 11 0.88 -35.07 -47.86
C PRO A 11 2.16 -34.21 -47.90
N PRO A 12 3.12 -34.49 -48.80
CA PRO A 12 4.37 -33.74 -48.88
C PRO A 12 4.10 -32.29 -49.30
N VAL A 13 4.35 -31.37 -48.37
CA VAL A 13 4.14 -29.93 -48.56
C VAL A 13 5.49 -29.25 -48.78
N THR A 14 5.59 -28.33 -49.75
CA THR A 14 6.83 -27.55 -49.92
C THR A 14 7.09 -26.66 -48.70
N PRO A 15 8.35 -26.35 -48.32
CA PRO A 15 8.63 -25.49 -47.17
C PRO A 15 8.02 -24.08 -47.26
N SER A 16 7.78 -23.57 -48.46
CA SER A 16 7.07 -22.30 -48.68
C SER A 16 5.57 -22.42 -48.40
N GLU A 17 4.98 -23.53 -48.81
CA GLU A 17 3.55 -23.80 -48.62
C GLU A 17 3.24 -24.12 -47.16
N LEU A 18 4.11 -24.87 -46.47
CA LEU A 18 4.00 -25.13 -45.04
C LEU A 18 4.05 -23.82 -44.23
N ARG A 19 4.95 -22.89 -44.59
CA ARG A 19 5.01 -21.54 -43.99
C ARG A 19 3.76 -20.70 -44.29
N ARG A 20 3.12 -20.88 -45.45
CA ARG A 20 1.85 -20.21 -45.78
C ARG A 20 0.71 -20.72 -44.91
N LEU A 21 0.55 -22.05 -44.86
CA LEU A 21 -0.48 -22.71 -44.05
C LEU A 21 -0.30 -22.43 -42.55
N ALA A 22 0.95 -22.41 -42.05
CA ALA A 22 1.25 -22.05 -40.68
C ALA A 22 0.82 -20.61 -40.35
N ARG A 23 1.11 -19.63 -41.23
CA ARG A 23 0.65 -18.25 -41.05
C ARG A 23 -0.87 -18.12 -41.09
N GLU A 24 -1.53 -18.87 -41.96
CA GLU A 24 -2.99 -18.90 -42.05
C GLU A 24 -3.66 -19.57 -40.85
N SER A 25 -3.01 -20.57 -40.24
CA SER A 25 -3.45 -21.15 -38.96
C SER A 25 -3.27 -20.14 -37.84
N LEU A 26 -2.07 -19.57 -37.71
CA LEU A 26 -1.75 -18.58 -36.69
C LEU A 26 -2.72 -17.40 -36.70
N ALA A 27 -3.06 -16.89 -37.90
CA ALA A 27 -4.01 -15.79 -38.04
C ALA A 27 -5.43 -16.17 -37.57
N ARG A 28 -5.87 -17.42 -37.79
CA ARG A 28 -7.16 -17.92 -37.31
C ARG A 28 -7.15 -18.13 -35.80
N ASP A 29 -6.08 -18.73 -35.27
CA ASP A 29 -5.92 -19.00 -33.84
C ASP A 29 -5.87 -17.69 -33.05
N LEU A 30 -5.15 -16.69 -33.56
CA LEU A 30 -5.09 -15.35 -32.99
C LEU A 30 -6.45 -14.64 -33.04
N ALA A 31 -7.17 -14.70 -34.16
CA ALA A 31 -8.50 -14.10 -34.27
C ALA A 31 -9.47 -14.75 -33.27
N TRP A 32 -9.40 -16.08 -33.11
CA TRP A 32 -10.20 -16.82 -32.15
C TRP A 32 -9.88 -16.44 -30.70
N ILE A 33 -8.60 -16.38 -30.32
CA ILE A 33 -8.20 -15.96 -28.97
C ILE A 33 -8.61 -14.52 -28.68
N VAL A 34 -8.49 -13.61 -29.65
CA VAL A 34 -8.91 -12.22 -29.47
C VAL A 34 -10.41 -12.14 -29.17
N ASP A 35 -11.24 -12.87 -29.92
CA ASP A 35 -12.69 -12.93 -29.70
C ASP A 35 -13.02 -13.49 -28.30
N GLU A 36 -12.41 -14.62 -27.93
CA GLU A 36 -12.57 -15.23 -26.60
C GLU A 36 -12.14 -14.27 -25.47
N THR A 37 -11.03 -13.57 -25.66
CA THR A 37 -10.52 -12.59 -24.69
C THR A 37 -11.45 -11.40 -24.55
N VAL A 38 -12.09 -10.95 -25.64
CA VAL A 38 -13.08 -9.86 -25.59
C VAL A 38 -14.34 -10.30 -24.83
N VAL A 39 -14.79 -11.54 -24.99
CA VAL A 39 -15.88 -12.10 -24.17
C VAL A 39 -15.48 -12.12 -22.70
N LEU A 40 -14.27 -12.60 -22.38
CA LEU A 40 -13.76 -12.57 -21.01
C LEU A 40 -13.67 -11.14 -20.45
N CYS A 41 -13.35 -10.13 -21.27
CA CYS A 41 -13.35 -8.73 -20.84
C CYS A 41 -14.74 -8.26 -20.36
N GLN A 42 -15.83 -8.81 -20.92
CA GLN A 42 -17.20 -8.52 -20.45
C GLN A 42 -17.44 -9.13 -19.08
N ASP A 43 -17.04 -10.39 -18.87
CA ASP A 43 -17.15 -11.07 -17.58
C ASP A 43 -16.28 -10.38 -16.51
N LEU A 44 -15.07 -9.98 -16.88
CA LEU A 44 -14.18 -9.20 -16.01
C LEU A 44 -14.82 -7.85 -15.65
N LYS A 45 -15.43 -7.15 -16.60
CA LYS A 45 -16.09 -5.85 -16.33
C LYS A 45 -17.20 -6.02 -15.30
N HIS A 46 -18.07 -7.01 -15.46
CA HIS A 46 -19.11 -7.31 -14.48
C HIS A 46 -18.55 -7.73 -13.12
N GLY A 47 -17.50 -8.54 -13.11
CA GLY A 47 -16.81 -8.92 -11.86
C GLY A 47 -16.18 -7.75 -11.13
N ILE A 48 -15.62 -6.77 -11.84
CA ILE A 48 -15.05 -5.55 -11.26
C ILE A 48 -16.16 -4.58 -10.82
N GLU A 49 -17.28 -4.49 -11.55
CA GLU A 49 -18.46 -3.73 -11.13
C GLU A 49 -19.05 -4.27 -9.81
N ASP A 50 -19.08 -5.59 -9.63
CA ASP A 50 -19.43 -6.23 -8.36
C ASP A 50 -18.48 -5.82 -7.22
N CYS A 51 -17.17 -5.82 -7.48
CA CYS A 51 -16.16 -5.35 -6.52
C CYS A 51 -16.36 -3.88 -6.16
N TYR A 52 -16.67 -3.04 -7.15
CA TYR A 52 -16.98 -1.63 -6.95
C TYR A 52 -18.23 -1.44 -6.08
N ALA A 53 -19.26 -2.27 -6.26
CA ALA A 53 -20.47 -2.25 -5.44
C ALA A 53 -20.19 -2.55 -3.95
N LEU A 54 -19.20 -3.41 -3.64
CA LEU A 54 -18.79 -3.67 -2.25
C LEU A 54 -18.15 -2.46 -1.56
N LEU A 55 -17.62 -1.50 -2.34
CA LEU A 55 -17.07 -0.23 -1.86
C LEU A 55 -18.03 0.95 -2.03
N ALA A 56 -19.24 0.72 -2.56
CA ALA A 56 -20.21 1.78 -2.71
C ALA A 56 -20.62 2.33 -1.33
N PRO A 57 -20.78 3.65 -1.18
CA PRO A 57 -21.13 4.27 0.09
C PRO A 57 -22.64 4.09 0.39
N ILE A 58 -23.03 2.87 0.75
CA ILE A 58 -24.41 2.48 1.08
C ILE A 58 -24.58 2.47 2.60
N ASP A 59 -25.56 3.20 3.13
CA ASP A 59 -25.92 3.25 4.55
C ASP A 59 -26.86 2.06 4.91
N PRO A 60 -26.69 1.33 6.03
CA PRO A 60 -25.89 1.63 7.23
C PRO A 60 -24.39 1.25 7.20
N GLY A 61 -23.87 0.73 6.07
CA GLY A 61 -22.48 0.29 5.97
C GLY A 61 -22.11 -0.93 6.83
N SER A 62 -20.80 -1.16 7.02
CA SER A 62 -20.23 -2.27 7.79
C SER A 62 -19.88 -1.79 9.20
N THR A 63 -20.59 -2.28 10.21
CA THR A 63 -20.30 -1.97 11.63
C THR A 63 -19.39 -3.04 12.23
N LEU A 64 -18.20 -2.60 12.63
CA LEU A 64 -17.09 -3.42 13.08
C LEU A 64 -16.89 -3.25 14.59
N VAL A 65 -16.76 -4.36 15.30
CA VAL A 65 -16.45 -4.36 16.74
C VAL A 65 -14.96 -4.14 16.93
N MET A 66 -14.60 -3.14 17.73
CA MET A 66 -13.23 -2.77 18.06
C MET A 66 -12.96 -3.15 19.51
N SER A 67 -12.29 -4.28 19.73
CA SER A 67 -11.95 -4.71 21.08
C SER A 67 -10.59 -5.40 21.14
N THR A 68 -9.82 -5.10 22.20
CA THR A 68 -8.60 -5.85 22.50
C THR A 68 -8.93 -7.14 23.25
N HIS A 69 -8.41 -8.28 22.81
CA HIS A 69 -8.77 -9.60 23.33
C HIS A 69 -8.40 -9.84 24.82
N ARG A 70 -7.27 -9.29 25.30
CA ARG A 70 -6.68 -9.71 26.59
C ARG A 70 -6.80 -8.71 27.73
N ASN A 71 -6.75 -7.42 27.42
CA ASN A 71 -6.56 -6.37 28.42
C ASN A 71 -7.67 -5.32 28.43
N GLU A 72 -8.71 -5.51 27.60
CA GLU A 72 -9.88 -4.62 27.51
C GLU A 72 -9.57 -3.11 27.39
N LYS A 73 -8.35 -2.75 26.97
CA LYS A 73 -7.84 -1.38 26.89
C LYS A 73 -8.63 -0.53 25.90
N VAL A 74 -9.19 -1.18 24.89
CA VAL A 74 -10.02 -0.55 23.88
C VAL A 74 -11.28 -1.39 23.75
N LYS A 75 -12.43 -0.73 23.82
CA LYS A 75 -13.74 -1.31 23.50
C LYS A 75 -14.52 -0.32 22.68
N GLY A 76 -15.30 -0.78 21.72
CA GLY A 76 -16.12 0.13 20.93
C GLY A 76 -16.57 -0.48 19.63
N THR A 77 -17.16 0.37 18.80
CA THR A 77 -17.56 0.02 17.45
C THR A 77 -17.20 1.16 16.50
N ILE A 78 -16.90 0.81 15.26
CA ILE A 78 -16.80 1.78 14.16
C ILE A 78 -17.66 1.30 13.00
N THR A 79 -18.18 2.22 12.21
CA THR A 79 -19.00 1.92 11.05
C THR A 79 -18.35 2.51 9.81
N ARG A 80 -17.91 1.62 8.91
CA ARG A 80 -17.38 1.99 7.60
C ARG A 80 -18.51 2.09 6.59
N VAL A 81 -18.52 3.16 5.82
CA VAL A 81 -19.41 3.34 4.66
C VAL A 81 -18.54 3.66 3.45
N GLY A 82 -18.48 2.75 2.49
CA GLY A 82 -17.58 2.85 1.34
C GLY A 82 -16.11 2.95 1.77
N THR A 83 -15.41 4.01 1.36
CA THR A 83 -13.97 4.19 1.64
C THR A 83 -13.65 4.93 2.96
N ARG A 84 -14.68 5.22 3.78
CA ARG A 84 -14.55 6.09 4.95
C ARG A 84 -15.21 5.52 6.21
N ILE A 85 -14.69 5.88 7.38
CA ILE A 85 -15.33 5.65 8.67
C ILE A 85 -16.24 6.84 8.97
N VAL A 86 -17.55 6.62 9.02
CA VAL A 86 -18.55 7.68 9.20
C VAL A 86 -18.99 7.83 10.65
N LYS A 87 -18.99 6.72 11.39
CA LYS A 87 -19.43 6.68 12.78
C LYS A 87 -18.54 5.76 13.57
N GLY A 88 -18.41 6.00 14.86
CA GLY A 88 -17.76 5.08 15.77
C GLY A 88 -17.51 5.70 17.13
N THR A 89 -17.48 4.87 18.15
CA THR A 89 -17.12 5.27 19.52
C THR A 89 -16.14 4.25 20.06
N LEU A 90 -14.99 4.74 20.53
CA LEU A 90 -13.95 3.94 21.17
C LEU A 90 -13.80 4.41 22.62
N HIS A 91 -13.98 3.49 23.55
CA HIS A 91 -13.70 3.63 24.98
C HIS A 91 -12.27 3.15 25.24
N LEU A 92 -11.45 4.05 25.77
CA LEU A 92 -10.03 3.86 25.98
C LEU A 92 -9.73 3.78 27.47
N GLN A 93 -9.10 2.69 27.88
CA GLN A 93 -8.62 2.40 29.23
C GLN A 93 -7.11 2.10 29.17
N LEU A 94 -6.36 3.09 28.71
CA LEU A 94 -4.90 3.04 28.67
C LEU A 94 -4.34 3.20 30.08
N ARG A 95 -3.17 2.62 30.37
CA ARG A 95 -2.53 2.70 31.69
C ARG A 95 -1.84 4.04 31.92
N THR A 96 -1.48 4.73 30.83
CA THR A 96 -0.70 5.98 30.86
C THR A 96 -1.57 7.24 30.77
N MET A 97 -2.89 7.07 30.60
CA MET A 97 -3.85 8.16 30.45
C MET A 97 -5.14 7.85 31.24
N PRO A 98 -5.91 8.87 31.69
CA PRO A 98 -7.21 8.62 32.30
C PRO A 98 -8.15 7.92 31.31
N ALA A 99 -9.05 7.10 31.82
CA ALA A 99 -10.06 6.47 30.97
C ALA A 99 -10.92 7.54 30.29
N HIS A 100 -11.02 7.49 28.96
CA HIS A 100 -11.80 8.43 28.18
C HIS A 100 -12.37 7.77 26.94
N SER A 101 -13.35 8.42 26.31
CA SER A 101 -13.99 7.92 25.09
C SER A 101 -13.79 8.93 23.97
N ILE A 102 -13.57 8.43 22.76
CA ILE A 102 -13.50 9.24 21.54
C ILE A 102 -14.59 8.77 20.58
N THR A 103 -15.33 9.72 20.01
CA THR A 103 -16.36 9.44 19.00
C THR A 103 -15.98 10.11 17.70
N VAL A 104 -16.20 9.43 16.57
CA VAL A 104 -15.97 9.98 15.23
C VAL A 104 -16.97 11.13 14.99
N ALA A 105 -16.44 12.34 14.86
CA ALA A 105 -17.18 13.58 14.65
C ALA A 105 -17.25 13.98 13.17
N GLN A 106 -16.19 13.68 12.41
CA GLN A 106 -16.12 13.89 10.97
C GLN A 106 -15.66 12.61 10.27
N PRO A 107 -16.15 12.33 9.05
CA PRO A 107 -15.76 11.12 8.33
C PRO A 107 -14.24 11.04 8.15
N ILE A 108 -13.68 9.87 8.41
CA ILE A 108 -12.24 9.59 8.28
C ILE A 108 -12.04 8.79 7.00
N HIS A 109 -11.31 9.35 6.04
CA HIS A 109 -10.96 8.65 4.80
C HIS A 109 -9.86 7.61 5.05
N ILE A 110 -10.00 6.44 4.42
CA ILE A 110 -8.95 5.41 4.41
C ILE A 110 -8.28 5.48 3.04
N ALA A 111 -7.09 6.08 2.99
CA ALA A 111 -6.38 6.36 1.74
C ALA A 111 -6.22 5.11 0.84
N ALA A 112 -5.93 3.94 1.42
CA ALA A 112 -5.84 2.68 0.68
C ALA A 112 -7.15 2.32 -0.03
N LEU A 113 -8.31 2.51 0.62
CA LEU A 113 -9.62 2.26 -0.01
C LEU A 113 -9.94 3.30 -1.08
N ASP A 114 -9.54 4.56 -0.90
CA ASP A 114 -9.68 5.61 -1.92
C ASP A 114 -8.81 5.34 -3.17
N SER A 115 -7.65 4.70 -2.98
CA SER A 115 -6.80 4.23 -4.09
C SER A 115 -7.41 3.03 -4.79
N ILE A 116 -7.87 2.01 -4.05
CA ILE A 116 -8.58 0.85 -4.63
C ILE A 116 -9.79 1.31 -5.45
N HIS A 117 -10.62 2.20 -4.91
CA HIS A 117 -11.75 2.77 -5.64
C HIS A 117 -11.32 3.39 -6.98
N THR A 118 -10.18 4.08 -7.01
CA THR A 118 -9.63 4.68 -8.23
C THR A 118 -9.18 3.62 -9.23
N TYR A 119 -8.45 2.59 -8.78
CA TYR A 119 -8.00 1.49 -9.64
C TYR A 119 -9.18 0.71 -10.24
N LEU A 120 -10.23 0.46 -9.45
CA LEU A 120 -11.44 -0.21 -9.95
C LEU A 120 -12.16 0.65 -11.01
N THR A 121 -12.30 1.95 -10.78
CA THR A 121 -12.88 2.87 -11.78
C THR A 121 -12.05 2.87 -13.07
N GLN A 122 -10.72 2.99 -12.97
CA GLN A 122 -9.84 2.94 -14.13
C GLN A 122 -9.97 1.62 -14.90
N ALA A 123 -10.03 0.48 -14.19
CA ALA A 123 -10.20 -0.82 -14.82
C ALA A 123 -11.54 -0.96 -15.55
N ILE A 124 -12.64 -0.46 -14.96
CA ILE A 124 -13.97 -0.44 -15.59
C ILE A 124 -13.96 0.43 -16.85
N ASP A 125 -13.34 1.61 -16.79
CA ASP A 125 -13.26 2.52 -17.92
C ASP A 125 -12.43 1.92 -19.07
N LEU A 126 -11.28 1.32 -18.77
CA LEU A 126 -10.42 0.64 -19.76
C LEU A 126 -11.15 -0.53 -20.44
N LEU A 127 -11.87 -1.35 -19.67
CA LEU A 127 -12.70 -2.43 -20.20
C LEU A 127 -13.86 -1.88 -21.05
N GLY A 128 -14.50 -0.81 -20.58
CA GLY A 128 -15.56 -0.12 -21.32
C GLY A 128 -15.12 0.34 -22.71
N LEU A 129 -13.92 0.94 -22.82
CA LEU A 129 -13.34 1.36 -24.10
C LEU A 129 -13.03 0.17 -25.01
N THR A 130 -12.51 -0.92 -24.44
CA THR A 130 -12.16 -2.14 -25.19
C THR A 130 -13.39 -2.82 -25.77
N ILE A 131 -14.46 -2.95 -24.96
CA ILE A 131 -15.70 -3.62 -25.35
C ILE A 131 -16.54 -2.76 -26.31
N SER A 132 -16.54 -1.43 -26.14
CA SER A 132 -17.36 -0.52 -26.96
C SER A 132 -16.76 -0.25 -28.35
N SER A 133 -15.57 -0.76 -28.63
CA SER A 133 -14.89 -0.54 -29.91
C SER A 133 -15.60 -1.28 -31.05
N SER A 134 -16.04 -0.57 -32.09
CA SER A 134 -16.71 -1.14 -33.27
C SER A 134 -15.80 -2.03 -34.14
N ARG A 135 -14.48 -2.01 -33.89
CA ARG A 135 -13.48 -2.81 -34.59
C ARG A 135 -12.90 -3.83 -33.59
N PRO A 136 -12.63 -5.09 -34.01
CA PRO A 136 -11.90 -6.03 -33.18
C PRO A 136 -10.56 -5.42 -32.73
N PRO A 137 -10.20 -5.53 -31.45
CA PRO A 137 -8.99 -4.92 -30.93
C PRO A 137 -7.76 -5.57 -31.56
N GLU A 138 -6.77 -4.75 -31.91
CA GLU A 138 -5.48 -5.24 -32.36
C GLU A 138 -4.82 -6.04 -31.22
N PRO A 139 -4.25 -7.23 -31.48
CA PRO A 139 -3.71 -8.10 -30.43
C PRO A 139 -2.67 -7.43 -29.51
N PRO A 140 -1.72 -6.60 -30.00
CA PRO A 140 -0.80 -5.88 -29.14
C PRO A 140 -1.47 -4.84 -28.23
N SER A 141 -2.54 -4.20 -28.70
CA SER A 141 -3.33 -3.26 -27.91
C SER A 141 -4.12 -3.98 -26.82
N LEU A 142 -4.67 -5.14 -27.15
CA LEU A 142 -5.37 -6.00 -26.20
C LEU A 142 -4.40 -6.49 -25.11
N ALA A 143 -3.23 -7.01 -25.50
CA ALA A 143 -2.19 -7.44 -24.56
C ALA A 143 -1.78 -6.32 -23.60
N SER A 144 -1.61 -5.09 -24.12
CA SER A 144 -1.29 -3.91 -23.31
C SER A 144 -2.42 -3.55 -22.33
N THR A 145 -3.68 -3.66 -22.77
CA THR A 145 -4.85 -3.43 -21.91
C THR A 145 -4.91 -4.46 -20.78
N LEU A 146 -4.72 -5.74 -21.09
CA LEU A 146 -4.70 -6.80 -20.07
C LEU A 146 -3.54 -6.62 -19.08
N ALA A 147 -2.38 -6.12 -19.53
CA ALA A 147 -1.26 -5.80 -18.66
C ALA A 147 -1.63 -4.67 -17.67
N LEU A 148 -2.22 -3.58 -18.16
CA LEU A 148 -2.69 -2.47 -17.31
C LEU A 148 -3.78 -2.92 -16.31
N LEU A 149 -4.68 -3.80 -16.73
CA LEU A 149 -5.67 -4.39 -15.82
C LEU A 149 -5.01 -5.24 -14.74
N THR A 150 -3.95 -5.98 -15.08
CA THR A 150 -3.21 -6.79 -14.09
C THR A 150 -2.55 -5.89 -13.05
N GLU A 151 -1.95 -4.78 -13.49
CA GLU A 151 -1.38 -3.77 -12.59
C GLU A 151 -2.45 -3.22 -11.63
N CYS A 152 -3.61 -2.81 -12.16
CA CYS A 152 -4.69 -2.25 -11.33
C CYS A 152 -5.22 -3.26 -10.30
N LEU A 153 -5.40 -4.53 -10.69
CA LEU A 153 -5.91 -5.58 -9.81
C LEU A 153 -4.86 -5.99 -8.77
N SER A 154 -3.59 -6.15 -9.17
CA SER A 154 -2.50 -6.50 -8.25
C SER A 154 -2.28 -5.40 -7.21
N GLU A 155 -2.22 -4.13 -7.62
CA GLU A 155 -2.14 -2.99 -6.69
C GLU A 155 -3.35 -2.91 -5.75
N SER A 156 -4.54 -3.27 -6.23
CA SER A 156 -5.72 -3.34 -5.36
C SER A 156 -5.61 -4.46 -4.31
N ILE A 157 -5.06 -5.62 -4.70
CA ILE A 157 -4.84 -6.76 -3.80
C ILE A 157 -3.75 -6.43 -2.77
N THR A 158 -2.64 -5.83 -3.18
CA THR A 158 -1.55 -5.45 -2.26
C THR A 158 -2.03 -4.41 -1.23
N LEU A 159 -2.85 -3.45 -1.64
CA LEU A 159 -3.46 -2.47 -0.72
C LEU A 159 -4.41 -3.10 0.30
N LEU A 160 -5.16 -4.14 -0.08
CA LEU A 160 -6.05 -4.87 0.84
C LEU A 160 -5.28 -5.73 1.84
N GLN A 161 -4.14 -6.28 1.44
CA GLN A 161 -3.24 -7.00 2.33
C GLN A 161 -2.54 -6.05 3.33
N GLY A 162 -2.37 -4.78 2.94
CA GLY A 162 -1.68 -3.78 3.73
C GLY A 162 -0.17 -3.88 3.57
N VAL A 163 0.56 -2.92 4.13
CA VAL A 163 2.03 -2.95 4.10
C VAL A 163 2.50 -4.13 4.97
N PRO A 164 3.29 -5.07 4.44
CA PRO A 164 3.82 -6.16 5.25
C PRO A 164 4.63 -5.56 6.40
N PRO A 165 4.50 -6.08 7.63
CA PRO A 165 5.31 -5.60 8.74
C PRO A 165 6.77 -5.88 8.41
N SER A 166 7.53 -4.85 8.02
CA SER A 166 8.98 -4.97 7.95
C SER A 166 9.46 -5.31 9.35
N SER A 167 9.95 -6.53 9.53
CA SER A 167 10.75 -6.91 10.69
C SER A 167 11.93 -5.94 10.74
N SER A 168 11.88 -5.00 11.69
CA SER A 168 12.99 -4.13 12.00
C SER A 168 14.13 -4.96 12.56
N ASN A 169 15.02 -5.45 11.68
CA ASN A 169 16.37 -5.77 12.09
C ASN A 169 17.09 -4.43 12.34
N THR A 170 17.04 -3.99 13.59
CA THR A 170 17.88 -2.93 14.14
C THR A 170 19.34 -3.31 13.94
N THR A 171 19.99 -2.80 12.90
CA THR A 171 21.45 -2.70 12.90
C THR A 171 21.82 -1.39 13.60
N THR A 172 22.15 -1.57 14.87
CA THR A 172 22.78 -0.62 15.78
C THR A 172 24.09 -0.11 15.18
N ASN A 173 24.06 1.05 14.50
CA ASN A 173 25.28 1.80 14.22
C ASN A 173 25.57 2.71 15.42
N ASN A 174 26.37 2.20 16.36
CA ASN A 174 26.95 3.01 17.43
C ASN A 174 28.39 3.39 17.04
N PRO A 175 28.75 4.69 16.94
CA PRO A 175 30.10 5.09 16.55
C PRO A 175 30.93 5.40 17.79
N LYS A 176 31.65 4.42 18.35
CA LYS A 176 32.75 4.72 19.31
C LYS A 176 33.91 3.72 19.22
N ASN A 177 35.04 4.29 18.83
CA ASN A 177 36.38 4.04 19.36
C ASN A 177 37.05 2.70 19.03
N SER A 178 37.84 2.68 17.96
CA SER A 178 39.01 1.81 17.86
C SER A 178 40.27 2.65 17.71
N SER A 179 41.14 2.49 18.71
CA SER A 179 42.48 3.02 18.84
C SER A 179 43.44 2.43 17.81
N ASN A 180 44.36 3.27 17.37
CA ASN A 180 45.60 3.00 16.64
C ASN A 180 46.30 1.67 16.97
N SER A 181 46.83 1.02 15.93
CA SER A 181 48.26 0.66 15.84
C SER A 181 48.65 0.09 14.47
N SER A 182 49.29 0.96 13.68
CA SER A 182 50.57 0.81 12.95
C SER A 182 50.95 -0.44 12.11
N SER A 183 51.62 -0.07 11.00
CA SER A 183 52.61 -0.79 10.17
C SER A 183 52.06 -1.38 8.86
N SER A 184 52.67 -1.20 7.69
CA SER A 184 53.87 -0.46 7.26
C SER A 184 53.93 -0.44 5.72
N SER A 185 54.70 0.52 5.17
CA SER A 185 55.29 0.52 3.81
C SER A 185 54.33 0.91 2.67
N SER A 186 54.58 1.86 1.76
CA SER A 186 55.85 2.37 1.20
C SER A 186 55.63 3.72 0.47
N ARG A 187 56.75 4.37 0.12
CA ARG A 187 56.96 5.81 -0.14
C ARG A 187 56.75 6.29 -1.59
N ASN A 188 56.46 7.59 -1.69
CA ASN A 188 56.87 8.62 -2.69
C ASN A 188 56.14 8.78 -4.06
N SER A 189 55.30 9.85 -4.13
CA SER A 189 55.25 11.06 -5.02
C SER A 189 55.62 11.01 -6.53
N PRO A 190 55.27 12.02 -7.40
CA PRO A 190 54.34 13.18 -7.30
C PRO A 190 53.38 13.36 -8.53
N ALA A 191 52.46 14.35 -8.45
CA ALA A 191 51.60 14.92 -9.54
C ALA A 191 52.39 15.89 -10.47
N PRO A 192 51.83 16.63 -11.49
CA PRO A 192 50.43 16.89 -11.93
C PRO A 192 50.28 16.99 -13.51
N PRO A 193 49.39 17.81 -14.12
CA PRO A 193 47.92 17.82 -14.15
C PRO A 193 47.34 17.67 -15.59
N SER A 194 46.06 17.28 -15.73
CA SER A 194 45.20 17.83 -16.81
C SER A 194 43.71 17.61 -16.52
N SER A 195 42.96 18.59 -17.01
CA SER A 195 41.55 18.94 -16.84
C SER A 195 40.53 17.98 -17.42
N SER A 196 39.41 17.78 -16.72
CA SER A 196 38.05 18.01 -17.26
C SER A 196 36.98 17.55 -16.26
N SER A 197 36.13 18.47 -15.81
CA SER A 197 34.80 18.16 -15.26
C SER A 197 33.91 17.54 -16.36
N PRO A 198 32.94 16.68 -16.01
CA PRO A 198 31.58 17.21 -15.84
C PRO A 198 30.77 16.58 -14.69
N SER A 199 29.68 17.29 -14.38
CA SER A 199 28.62 17.13 -13.36
C SER A 199 28.13 15.71 -13.03
N PRO A 200 27.67 15.45 -11.79
CA PRO A 200 26.89 14.27 -11.49
C PRO A 200 25.41 14.53 -11.86
N ALA A 201 24.93 13.78 -12.86
CA ALA A 201 23.52 13.60 -13.11
C ALA A 201 22.86 12.96 -11.88
N ALA A 202 21.76 13.56 -11.44
CA ALA A 202 20.92 13.07 -10.36
C ALA A 202 20.35 11.70 -10.72
N ALA A 203 20.95 10.64 -10.17
CA ALA A 203 20.33 9.34 -10.10
C ALA A 203 19.24 9.40 -9.03
N ALA A 204 17.99 9.57 -9.49
CA ALA A 204 16.80 9.33 -8.69
C ALA A 204 16.77 7.84 -8.30
N VAL A 205 17.32 7.54 -7.13
CA VAL A 205 17.17 6.23 -6.49
C VAL A 205 15.77 6.17 -5.92
N SER A 206 14.92 5.38 -6.58
CA SER A 206 13.66 4.86 -6.07
C SER A 206 13.93 4.05 -4.79
N ASN A 207 13.94 4.73 -3.65
CA ASN A 207 13.96 4.09 -2.34
C ASN A 207 12.53 3.62 -2.01
N LYS A 208 12.29 2.30 -2.07
CA LYS A 208 11.24 1.64 -1.27
C LYS A 208 11.65 1.75 0.21
N SER A 209 11.51 2.94 0.81
CA SER A 209 11.62 3.11 2.25
C SER A 209 10.31 2.65 2.89
N SER A 210 10.39 1.74 3.85
CA SER A 210 9.28 1.37 4.71
C SER A 210 8.56 2.62 5.22
N ASP A 211 7.29 2.75 4.90
CA ASP A 211 6.52 3.97 5.10
C ASP A 211 6.24 4.16 6.60
N THR A 212 7.19 4.80 7.29
CA THR A 212 7.10 5.17 8.71
C THR A 212 6.38 6.51 8.89
N THR A 213 5.79 7.06 7.83
CA THR A 213 5.06 8.33 7.85
C THR A 213 3.91 8.33 8.86
N TRP A 214 3.20 7.21 9.02
CA TRP A 214 2.14 7.07 10.04
C TRP A 214 2.66 7.25 11.48
N THR A 215 3.96 7.02 11.72
CA THR A 215 4.55 7.27 13.04
C THR A 215 4.73 8.75 13.34
N THR A 216 4.79 9.57 12.29
CA THR A 216 5.08 11.01 12.30
C THR A 216 3.81 11.85 12.12
N ALA A 217 2.77 11.31 11.50
CA ALA A 217 1.46 11.93 11.35
C ALA A 217 0.33 10.90 11.46
N SER A 218 -0.81 11.28 12.02
CA SER A 218 -1.98 10.40 12.09
C SER A 218 -3.27 11.20 11.93
N CYS A 219 -4.45 10.58 12.11
CA CYS A 219 -5.70 11.30 11.87
C CYS A 219 -5.82 12.51 12.81
N PRO A 220 -6.11 13.70 12.26
CA PRO A 220 -6.20 14.93 13.04
C PRO A 220 -7.24 14.87 14.15
N ALA A 221 -7.02 15.64 15.22
CA ALA A 221 -7.90 15.65 16.38
C ALA A 221 -9.34 16.12 16.06
N HIS A 222 -9.56 16.90 15.00
CA HIS A 222 -10.90 17.38 14.61
C HIS A 222 -11.84 16.28 14.08
N HIS A 223 -11.31 15.11 13.71
CA HIS A 223 -12.13 13.96 13.37
C HIS A 223 -12.82 13.32 14.58
N PHE A 224 -12.44 13.71 15.80
CA PHE A 224 -12.95 13.13 17.03
C PHE A 224 -13.64 14.17 17.93
N SER A 225 -14.70 13.75 18.62
CA SER A 225 -15.40 14.52 19.66
C SER A 225 -15.56 13.64 20.92
N PRO A 226 -15.06 14.07 22.09
CA PRO A 226 -14.21 15.25 22.28
C PRO A 226 -12.90 15.13 21.50
N ALA A 227 -12.28 16.26 21.15
CA ALA A 227 -10.95 16.26 20.56
C ALA A 227 -10.01 15.45 21.46
N ALA A 228 -9.18 14.62 20.87
CA ALA A 228 -8.36 13.65 21.60
C ALA A 228 -6.91 14.15 21.72
N PRO A 229 -6.58 15.01 22.72
CA PRO A 229 -5.22 15.48 22.88
C PRO A 229 -4.32 14.32 23.30
N ASN A 230 -3.06 14.35 22.85
CA ASN A 230 -2.02 13.41 23.27
C ASN A 230 -2.31 11.94 22.90
N ILE A 231 -3.18 11.68 21.92
CA ILE A 231 -3.33 10.36 21.32
C ILE A 231 -3.16 10.48 19.80
N SER A 232 -2.37 9.57 19.23
CA SER A 232 -2.27 9.37 17.79
C SER A 232 -3.18 8.19 17.42
N VAL A 233 -4.11 8.44 16.50
CA VAL A 233 -5.07 7.45 15.98
C VAL A 233 -4.80 7.28 14.51
N HIS A 234 -4.32 6.10 14.11
CA HIS A 234 -4.08 5.75 12.72
C HIS A 234 -4.95 4.57 12.32
N ILE A 235 -5.63 4.70 11.18
CA ILE A 235 -6.52 3.68 10.62
C ILE A 235 -5.91 3.17 9.33
N ALA A 236 -5.70 1.86 9.23
CA ALA A 236 -5.11 1.20 8.07
C ALA A 236 -5.90 -0.06 7.69
N LEU A 237 -5.56 -0.60 6.51
CA LEU A 237 -5.96 -1.93 6.08
C LEU A 237 -4.83 -2.92 6.35
N GLN A 238 -5.18 -4.10 6.81
CA GLN A 238 -4.28 -5.26 6.85
C GLN A 238 -5.10 -6.52 6.64
N GLU A 239 -4.71 -7.37 5.69
CA GLU A 239 -5.37 -8.67 5.43
C GLU A 239 -6.91 -8.56 5.31
N SER A 240 -7.41 -7.56 4.58
CA SER A 240 -8.85 -7.27 4.44
C SER A 240 -9.58 -6.95 5.75
N SER A 241 -8.84 -6.55 6.79
CA SER A 241 -9.35 -6.09 8.08
C SER A 241 -9.03 -4.61 8.29
N ILE A 242 -9.89 -3.93 9.05
CA ILE A 242 -9.59 -2.58 9.53
C ILE A 242 -8.72 -2.68 10.78
N VAL A 243 -7.57 -2.04 10.72
CA VAL A 243 -6.62 -1.94 11.84
C VAL A 243 -6.60 -0.52 12.38
N VAL A 244 -6.78 -0.38 13.69
CA VAL A 244 -6.63 0.87 14.41
C VAL A 244 -5.38 0.80 15.30
N HIS A 245 -4.42 1.65 15.01
CA HIS A 245 -3.24 1.89 15.84
C HIS A 245 -3.48 3.10 16.73
N LEU A 246 -3.41 2.88 18.04
CA LEU A 246 -3.55 3.90 19.07
C LEU A 246 -2.23 4.07 19.80
N ARG A 247 -1.72 5.29 19.84
CA ARG A 247 -0.48 5.63 20.56
C ARG A 247 -0.74 6.76 21.54
N ALA A 248 -0.51 6.53 22.83
CA ALA A 248 -0.50 7.57 23.84
C ALA A 248 0.81 8.36 23.73
N LEU A 249 0.71 9.64 23.41
CA LEU A 249 1.82 10.55 23.20
C LEU A 249 2.08 11.38 24.44
N GLU A 250 3.34 11.67 24.73
CA GLU A 250 3.73 12.63 25.76
C GLU A 250 4.77 13.57 25.18
N SER A 251 4.66 14.88 25.46
CA SER A 251 5.68 15.83 25.02
C SER A 251 7.05 15.48 25.59
N ALA A 252 8.10 15.55 24.77
CA ALA A 252 9.47 15.32 25.19
C ALA A 252 9.94 16.33 26.25
N ASP A 253 9.36 17.52 26.25
CA ASP A 253 9.66 18.60 27.19
C ASP A 253 8.79 18.53 28.47
N ALA A 254 7.87 17.55 28.57
CA ALA A 254 7.00 17.43 29.73
C ALA A 254 7.79 17.10 31.01
N PRO A 255 7.48 17.76 32.14
CA PRO A 255 8.11 17.43 33.40
C PRO A 255 7.69 16.02 33.83
N VAL A 256 8.65 15.11 33.76
CA VAL A 256 8.57 13.74 34.28
C VAL A 256 8.11 13.76 35.74
N ASN A 257 6.85 13.41 35.97
CA ASN A 257 6.21 13.39 37.27
C ASN A 257 7.10 12.67 38.30
N PHE A 258 7.43 13.34 39.40
CA PHE A 258 8.34 12.82 40.43
C PHE A 258 7.89 11.46 40.97
N GLY A 259 6.57 11.24 41.12
CA GLY A 259 6.01 9.95 41.54
C GLY A 259 6.21 8.82 40.53
N LEU A 260 6.26 9.11 39.23
CA LEU A 260 6.58 8.15 38.18
C LEU A 260 8.07 7.80 38.20
N LYS A 261 8.94 8.79 38.35
CA LYS A 261 10.39 8.58 38.55
C LYS A 261 10.68 7.71 39.76
N LEU A 262 10.03 8.00 40.89
CA LEU A 262 10.20 7.25 42.13
C LEU A 262 9.61 5.84 42.01
N GLY A 263 8.42 5.69 41.41
CA GLY A 263 7.79 4.39 41.21
C GLY A 263 8.54 3.48 40.23
N LEU A 264 9.16 4.07 39.21
CA LEU A 264 10.07 3.37 38.29
C LEU A 264 11.37 2.96 39.00
N ALA A 265 11.96 3.86 39.81
CA ALA A 265 13.20 3.61 40.54
C ALA A 265 13.04 2.57 41.66
N ILE A 266 11.87 2.50 42.30
CA ILE A 266 11.55 1.55 43.38
C ILE A 266 10.91 0.25 42.82
N GLY A 267 10.61 0.20 41.51
CA GLY A 267 10.03 -0.97 40.84
C GLY A 267 8.54 -1.18 41.14
N THR A 268 7.86 -0.20 41.75
CA THR A 268 6.41 -0.24 41.99
C THR A 268 5.60 0.03 40.72
N VAL A 269 6.21 0.66 39.72
CA VAL A 269 5.64 0.90 38.39
C VAL A 269 6.53 0.27 37.33
N ARG A 270 5.98 -0.69 36.56
CA ARG A 270 6.68 -1.27 35.41
C ARG A 270 6.47 -0.39 34.17
N ARG A 271 7.54 -0.13 33.41
CA ARG A 271 7.40 0.47 32.08
C ARG A 271 6.65 -0.49 31.17
N LEU A 272 5.76 0.07 30.33
CA LEU A 272 5.16 -0.69 29.26
C LEU A 272 6.21 -0.83 28.16
N GLU A 273 6.82 -2.01 28.07
CA GLU A 273 7.79 -2.27 27.02
C GLU A 273 7.11 -2.36 25.66
N HIS A 274 7.55 -1.51 24.73
CA HIS A 274 7.22 -1.58 23.30
C HIS A 274 8.38 -1.05 22.44
N ASP A 275 8.36 -1.39 21.16
CA ASP A 275 9.36 -1.05 20.14
C ASP A 275 9.70 0.45 20.05
N GLU A 276 8.72 1.32 20.27
CA GLU A 276 8.87 2.78 20.15
C GLU A 276 9.28 3.52 21.46
N MET A 277 9.53 2.83 22.58
CA MET A 277 9.53 3.48 23.91
C MET A 277 10.68 4.48 24.16
N ASP A 278 11.84 4.26 23.54
CA ASP A 278 13.04 5.09 23.71
C ASP A 278 13.27 6.06 22.55
N THR A 279 12.30 6.15 21.63
CA THR A 279 12.41 6.96 20.41
C THR A 279 11.62 8.26 20.58
N VAL A 280 12.26 9.39 20.23
CA VAL A 280 11.58 10.68 20.11
C VAL A 280 11.10 10.84 18.67
N PHE A 281 9.81 11.10 18.51
CA PHE A 281 9.20 11.35 17.21
C PHE A 281 8.92 12.84 17.04
N ARG A 282 9.07 13.34 15.81
CA ARG A 282 8.53 14.64 15.42
C ARG A 282 7.11 14.42 14.93
N TYR A 283 6.14 14.68 15.79
CA TYR A 283 4.75 14.41 15.50
C TYR A 283 4.03 15.66 14.96
N ASN A 284 3.31 15.51 13.86
CA ASN A 284 2.43 16.52 13.32
C ASN A 284 0.98 16.25 13.80
N PRO A 285 0.44 17.06 14.74
CA PRO A 285 -0.93 16.87 15.23
C PRO A 285 -2.01 17.23 14.20
N ASP A 286 -1.66 18.02 13.19
CA ASP A 286 -2.58 18.42 12.11
C ASP A 286 -2.66 17.35 11.00
N GLY A 287 -1.90 16.27 11.13
CA GLY A 287 -1.90 15.15 10.18
C GLY A 287 -1.18 15.43 8.86
N ASP A 288 -1.10 14.40 8.03
CA ASP A 288 -0.52 14.45 6.69
C ASP A 288 -1.54 14.77 5.60
N GLY A 289 -2.84 14.73 5.94
CA GLY A 289 -3.97 14.91 5.02
C GLY A 289 -4.53 13.59 4.47
N SER A 290 -3.96 12.44 4.83
CA SER A 290 -4.42 11.12 4.35
C SER A 290 -5.87 10.78 4.78
N CYS A 291 -6.31 11.32 5.92
CA CYS A 291 -7.66 11.14 6.45
C CYS A 291 -8.70 12.13 5.85
N GLU A 292 -8.28 13.07 5.00
CA GLU A 292 -9.11 14.11 4.38
C GLU A 292 -9.58 13.70 2.97
N PRO A 293 -10.71 14.23 2.46
CA PRO A 293 -11.15 13.94 1.10
C PRO A 293 -10.18 14.51 0.04
N LYS A 294 -10.05 13.86 -1.12
CA LYS A 294 -9.13 14.24 -2.21
C LYS A 294 -9.20 15.72 -2.63
N LEU A 295 -10.39 16.33 -2.67
CA LEU A 295 -10.57 17.76 -2.98
C LEU A 295 -9.89 18.66 -1.94
N GLN A 296 -9.98 18.27 -0.67
CA GLN A 296 -9.40 18.99 0.46
C GLN A 296 -7.89 18.72 0.57
N GLN A 297 -7.43 17.52 0.22
CA GLN A 297 -6.01 17.20 0.06
C GLN A 297 -5.34 18.12 -0.99
N GLN A 298 -5.96 18.33 -2.15
CA GLN A 298 -5.41 19.24 -3.18
C GLN A 298 -5.37 20.70 -2.70
N GLN A 299 -6.37 21.14 -1.95
CA GLN A 299 -6.37 22.49 -1.36
C GLN A 299 -5.32 22.64 -0.27
N GLN A 300 -5.17 21.64 0.62
CA GLN A 300 -4.13 21.62 1.64
C GLN A 300 -2.72 21.55 1.05
N GLN A 301 -2.51 20.81 -0.05
CA GLN A 301 -1.22 20.79 -0.75
C GLN A 301 -0.89 22.17 -1.33
N LYS A 302 -1.85 22.85 -1.97
CA LYS A 302 -1.66 24.22 -2.45
C LYS A 302 -1.39 25.20 -1.30
N GLN A 303 -2.10 25.07 -0.19
CA GLN A 303 -1.88 25.88 1.00
C GLN A 303 -0.51 25.59 1.64
N ARG A 304 -0.07 24.32 1.70
CA ARG A 304 1.26 23.94 2.18
C ARG A 304 2.36 24.51 1.30
N GLN A 305 2.22 24.45 -0.03
CA GLN A 305 3.18 25.08 -0.94
C GLN A 305 3.25 26.60 -0.72
N GLN A 306 2.10 27.26 -0.54
CA GLN A 306 2.07 28.70 -0.21
C GLN A 306 2.63 29.01 1.20
N GLN A 307 2.42 28.14 2.19
CA GLN A 307 2.95 28.32 3.55
C GLN A 307 4.47 28.08 3.61
N GLN A 308 5.00 27.16 2.80
CA GLN A 308 6.44 26.97 2.61
C GLN A 308 7.08 28.19 1.95
N LEU A 309 6.40 28.81 0.98
CA LEU A 309 6.81 30.10 0.39
C LEU A 309 6.70 31.26 1.39
N SER A 310 5.77 31.19 2.35
CA SER A 310 5.55 32.19 3.42
C SER A 310 6.48 32.02 4.62
N GLY A 311 7.33 30.99 4.68
CA GLY A 311 8.22 30.71 5.81
C GLY A 311 7.51 30.30 7.10
N LYS A 312 6.22 29.94 7.06
CA LYS A 312 5.45 29.52 8.24
C LYS A 312 5.81 28.05 8.54
N LYS A 313 6.59 27.84 9.60
CA LYS A 313 7.10 26.52 10.01
C LYS A 313 5.93 25.58 10.38
N GLU A 314 5.91 24.37 9.81
CA GLU A 314 4.96 23.34 10.21
C GLU A 314 5.05 23.07 11.72
N ARG A 315 3.89 22.92 12.37
CA ARG A 315 3.83 22.62 13.80
C ARG A 315 4.22 21.17 14.02
N LEU A 316 5.46 20.95 14.45
CA LEU A 316 5.99 19.64 14.78
C LEU A 316 6.28 19.59 16.28
N ASP A 317 5.57 18.72 16.98
CA ASP A 317 5.72 18.51 18.41
C ASP A 317 6.71 17.34 18.62
N GLN A 318 7.68 17.48 19.53
CA GLN A 318 8.56 16.37 19.89
C GLN A 318 7.88 15.52 20.95
N VAL A 319 7.64 14.24 20.65
CA VAL A 319 6.85 13.35 21.52
C VAL A 319 7.51 11.99 21.74
N TYR A 320 7.24 11.42 22.92
CA TYR A 320 7.48 10.02 23.24
C TYR A 320 6.17 9.23 23.14
N VAL A 321 6.27 7.96 22.75
CA VAL A 321 5.16 7.03 22.82
C VAL A 321 5.23 6.31 24.17
N ARG A 322 4.18 6.44 24.98
CA ARG A 322 4.09 5.85 26.32
C ARG A 322 3.37 4.52 26.34
N GLU A 323 2.43 4.36 25.42
CA GLU A 323 1.65 3.15 25.27
C GLU A 323 1.19 3.02 23.82
N LYS A 324 1.27 1.81 23.29
CA LYS A 324 0.84 1.46 21.94
C LYS A 324 -0.15 0.31 22.00
N VAL A 325 -1.26 0.45 21.29
CA VAL A 325 -2.31 -0.57 21.18
C VAL A 325 -2.69 -0.72 19.71
N LYS A 326 -2.73 -1.97 19.23
CA LYS A 326 -3.29 -2.34 17.93
C LYS A 326 -4.62 -3.05 18.17
N VAL A 327 -5.66 -2.62 17.46
CA VAL A 327 -6.96 -3.30 17.39
C VAL A 327 -7.23 -3.64 15.94
N GLU A 328 -7.74 -4.84 15.70
CA GLU A 328 -8.00 -5.35 14.37
C GLU A 328 -9.41 -5.93 14.34
N SER A 329 -10.15 -5.65 13.26
CA SER A 329 -11.49 -6.17 13.06
C SER A 329 -11.69 -6.54 11.60
N ALA A 330 -12.13 -7.78 11.39
CA ALA A 330 -12.44 -8.31 10.08
C ALA A 330 -13.64 -7.59 9.46
N ASP A 331 -13.52 -7.20 8.19
CA ASP A 331 -14.60 -6.59 7.44
C ASP A 331 -15.09 -7.55 6.35
N PRO A 332 -16.32 -8.11 6.47
CA PRO A 332 -16.84 -9.07 5.50
C PRO A 332 -16.86 -8.56 4.05
N SER A 333 -17.12 -7.26 3.84
CA SER A 333 -17.15 -6.69 2.49
C SER A 333 -15.74 -6.60 1.89
N LEU A 334 -14.72 -6.31 2.71
CA LEU A 334 -13.33 -6.27 2.24
C LEU A 334 -12.78 -7.68 1.99
N ILE A 335 -13.16 -8.67 2.81
CA ILE A 335 -12.82 -10.07 2.58
C ILE A 335 -13.42 -10.56 1.25
N ALA A 336 -14.70 -10.25 1.01
CA ALA A 336 -15.37 -10.58 -0.24
C ALA A 336 -14.70 -9.87 -1.43
N LEU A 337 -14.31 -8.61 -1.26
CA LEU A 337 -13.58 -7.84 -2.27
C LEU A 337 -12.24 -8.50 -2.62
N HIS A 338 -11.41 -8.82 -1.63
CA HIS A 338 -10.12 -9.47 -1.85
C HIS A 338 -10.29 -10.82 -2.56
N ALA A 339 -11.24 -11.64 -2.12
CA ALA A 339 -11.52 -12.94 -2.74
C ALA A 339 -11.94 -12.82 -4.20
N LYS A 340 -12.84 -11.87 -4.52
CA LYS A 340 -13.26 -11.60 -5.90
C LYS A 340 -12.09 -11.08 -6.74
N LEU A 341 -11.32 -10.10 -6.25
CA LEU A 341 -10.17 -9.56 -6.98
C LEU A 341 -9.11 -10.63 -7.27
N ALA A 342 -8.81 -11.51 -6.31
CA ALA A 342 -7.87 -12.61 -6.49
C ALA A 342 -8.33 -13.57 -7.60
N TYR A 343 -9.63 -13.91 -7.64
CA TYR A 343 -10.20 -14.74 -8.70
C TYR A 343 -10.12 -14.07 -10.08
N LEU A 344 -10.50 -12.79 -10.18
CA LEU A 344 -10.43 -12.03 -11.43
C LEU A 344 -8.98 -11.90 -11.93
N SER A 345 -8.04 -11.68 -11.01
CA SER A 345 -6.61 -11.61 -11.33
C SER A 345 -6.08 -12.93 -11.89
N HIS A 346 -6.51 -14.07 -11.36
CA HIS A 346 -6.14 -15.38 -11.89
C HIS A 346 -6.70 -15.61 -13.30
N MET A 347 -7.98 -15.29 -13.55
CA MET A 347 -8.57 -15.38 -14.89
C MET A 347 -7.83 -14.50 -15.91
N LEU A 348 -7.49 -13.28 -15.49
CA LEU A 348 -6.73 -12.34 -16.32
C LEU A 348 -5.32 -12.86 -16.64
N GLY A 349 -4.64 -13.45 -15.65
CA GLY A 349 -3.34 -14.10 -15.84
C GLY A 349 -3.39 -15.21 -16.89
N GLN A 350 -4.41 -16.07 -16.83
CA GLN A 350 -4.61 -17.14 -17.82
C GLN A 350 -4.84 -16.57 -19.23
N ALA A 351 -5.69 -15.55 -19.37
CA ALA A 351 -5.97 -14.92 -20.66
C ALA A 351 -4.73 -14.26 -21.26
N ARG A 352 -3.94 -13.58 -20.44
CA ARG A 352 -2.66 -13.01 -20.86
C ARG A 352 -1.69 -14.07 -21.34
N HIS A 353 -1.57 -15.18 -20.61
CA HIS A 353 -0.69 -16.27 -20.98
C HIS A 353 -1.11 -16.89 -22.33
N ASN A 354 -2.41 -17.14 -22.52
CA ASN A 354 -2.95 -17.68 -23.77
C ASN A 354 -2.68 -16.75 -24.96
N LEU A 355 -2.94 -15.45 -24.79
CA LEU A 355 -2.70 -14.45 -25.84
C LEU A 355 -1.20 -14.32 -26.17
N ALA A 356 -0.34 -14.29 -25.15
CA ALA A 356 1.10 -14.18 -25.35
C ALA A 356 1.70 -15.41 -26.05
N ALA A 357 1.23 -16.61 -25.72
CA ALA A 357 1.66 -17.86 -26.35
C ALA A 357 1.39 -17.86 -27.87
N VAL A 358 0.25 -17.33 -28.31
CA VAL A 358 -0.08 -17.23 -29.74
C VAL A 358 0.62 -16.05 -30.42
N MET A 359 0.94 -15.00 -29.68
CA MET A 359 1.73 -13.88 -30.21
C MET A 359 3.24 -14.14 -30.25
N ASP A 360 3.72 -15.29 -29.76
CA ASP A 360 5.15 -15.60 -29.56
C ASP A 360 5.88 -14.53 -28.71
N VAL A 361 5.13 -13.87 -27.82
CA VAL A 361 5.68 -12.91 -26.88
C VAL A 361 6.02 -13.66 -25.60
N LYS A 362 7.32 -13.79 -25.28
CA LYS A 362 7.74 -14.31 -23.98
C LYS A 362 7.26 -13.36 -22.90
N LEU A 363 6.36 -13.82 -22.04
CA LEU A 363 6.09 -13.15 -20.78
C LEU A 363 7.26 -13.45 -19.86
N ASP A 364 7.86 -12.42 -19.25
CA ASP A 364 8.87 -12.63 -18.22
C ASP A 364 8.18 -13.33 -17.04
N ASP A 365 8.60 -14.57 -16.75
CA ASP A 365 8.14 -15.38 -15.62
C ASP A 365 8.61 -14.73 -14.29
N ALA A 366 7.91 -13.69 -13.87
CA ALA A 366 7.99 -13.11 -12.55
C ALA A 366 6.61 -13.26 -11.89
N ASP A 367 6.32 -14.48 -11.44
CA ASP A 367 5.43 -14.83 -10.32
C ASP A 367 5.06 -16.33 -10.43
N SER A 368 5.86 -17.17 -9.77
CA SER A 368 5.50 -18.52 -9.34
C SER A 368 5.73 -18.64 -7.84
#